data_AF-A0A6A4G0B3-F1
#
_entry.id   AF-A0A6A4G0B3-F1
#
_cell.length_a   1.000
_cell.length_b   1.000
_cell.length_c   1.000
_cell.angle_alpha   90.00
_cell.angle_beta   90.00
_cell.angle_gamma   90.00
#
_symmetry.space_group_name_H-M   'P 1'
#
loop_
_entity.id
_entity.type
_entity.pdbx_description
1 polymer ?
#
loop_
_entity_poly.entity_id
_entity_poly.type
_entity_poly.pdbx_seq_one_letter_code
_entity_poly.pdbx_strand_id
1 'polypeptide(L)'
;MRRVGQLYHHWLHEAPLLTKVLTAATLSGLGDRIAQCLEADATPTTNSERETETTNALVSPSTARTLRMMVWGGLFTAPIMHTWFHLIERAIPGTGKVVIAQKVLADMVIMAPAMALGFFTVTKSMEGERLGDAFEFAKAKLQPTLIMNFKVWPLANLLVFSVVPFQYRTPFVNCVSLGWSTFLSGMASKKLQRTQETGDATAG
;
A
#
# COMPACT_ATOMS: atom_id res chain seq x y z
N MET A 1 5.18 -20.05 -22.04
CA MET A 1 5.30 -18.71 -21.42
C MET A 1 4.89 -17.54 -22.34
N ARG A 2 4.99 -17.62 -23.68
CA ARG A 2 4.60 -16.52 -24.60
C ARG A 2 3.11 -16.13 -24.62
N ARG A 3 2.20 -17.06 -24.29
CA ARG A 3 0.74 -16.83 -24.33
C ARG A 3 0.20 -15.93 -23.21
N VAL A 4 0.78 -16.00 -22.01
CA VAL A 4 0.31 -15.21 -20.86
C VAL A 4 0.56 -13.72 -21.06
N GLY A 5 1.72 -13.35 -21.64
CA GLY A 5 2.03 -11.96 -21.96
C GLY A 5 1.13 -11.37 -23.05
N GLN A 6 0.68 -12.18 -24.02
CA GLN A 6 -0.25 -11.74 -25.07
C GLN A 6 -1.68 -11.57 -24.54
N LEU A 7 -2.14 -12.48 -23.67
CA LEU A 7 -3.42 -12.36 -22.97
C LEU A 7 -3.47 -11.13 -22.06
N TYR A 8 -2.38 -10.86 -21.31
CA TYR A 8 -2.26 -9.65 -20.50
C TYR A 8 -2.31 -8.38 -21.38
N HIS A 9 -1.60 -8.36 -22.51
CA HIS A 9 -1.64 -7.25 -23.46
C HIS A 9 -3.04 -7.00 -24.06
N HIS A 10 -3.78 -8.08 -24.35
CA HIS A 10 -5.12 -8.01 -24.90
C HIS A 10 -6.13 -7.47 -23.87
N TRP A 11 -6.08 -7.99 -22.63
CA TRP A 11 -6.92 -7.52 -21.52
C TRP A 11 -6.58 -6.10 -21.07
N LEU A 12 -5.33 -5.65 -21.26
CA LEU A 12 -4.94 -4.26 -21.00
C LEU A 12 -5.59 -3.28 -21.99
N HIS A 13 -5.93 -3.73 -23.20
CA HIS A 13 -6.57 -2.90 -24.24
C HIS A 13 -8.10 -2.96 -24.20
N GLU A 14 -8.70 -4.12 -23.90
CA GLU A 14 -10.16 -4.24 -23.87
C GLU A 14 -10.80 -3.75 -22.56
N ALA A 15 -10.14 -3.93 -21.41
CA ALA A 15 -10.66 -3.49 -20.12
C ALA A 15 -9.54 -2.98 -19.19
N PRO A 16 -8.85 -1.89 -19.55
CA PRO A 16 -7.67 -1.38 -18.83
C PRO A 16 -7.89 -1.14 -17.34
N LEU A 17 -9.12 -0.86 -16.90
CA LEU A 17 -9.45 -0.65 -15.50
C LEU A 17 -9.57 -1.98 -14.73
N LEU A 18 -10.26 -2.98 -15.28
CA LEU A 18 -10.43 -4.30 -14.66
C LEU A 18 -9.10 -5.01 -14.46
N THR A 19 -8.23 -4.97 -15.46
CA THR A 19 -6.91 -5.62 -15.40
C THR A 19 -6.02 -4.95 -14.34
N LYS A 20 -6.10 -3.62 -14.20
CA LYS A 20 -5.38 -2.86 -13.16
C LYS A 20 -5.94 -3.11 -11.77
N VAL A 21 -7.26 -3.17 -11.62
CA VAL A 21 -7.96 -3.48 -10.37
C VAL A 21 -7.60 -4.88 -9.89
N LEU A 22 -7.65 -5.89 -10.77
CA LEU A 22 -7.31 -7.28 -10.43
C LEU A 22 -5.83 -7.44 -10.08
N THR A 23 -4.94 -6.82 -10.85
CA THR A 23 -3.49 -6.86 -10.56
C THR A 23 -3.18 -6.17 -9.23
N ALA A 24 -3.78 -5.01 -8.96
CA ALA A 24 -3.55 -4.30 -7.70
C ALA A 24 -4.14 -5.06 -6.50
N ALA A 25 -5.36 -5.60 -6.63
CA ALA A 25 -5.99 -6.38 -5.58
C ALA A 25 -5.18 -7.64 -5.23
N THR A 26 -4.72 -8.38 -6.23
CA THR A 26 -3.90 -9.60 -6.01
C THR A 26 -2.56 -9.27 -5.36
N LEU A 27 -1.90 -8.19 -5.79
CA LEU A 27 -0.63 -7.74 -5.23
C LEU A 27 -0.79 -7.31 -3.76
N SER A 28 -1.79 -6.47 -3.47
CA SER A 28 -2.06 -6.02 -2.10
C SER A 28 -2.48 -7.17 -1.19
N GLY A 29 -3.29 -8.11 -1.68
CA GLY A 29 -3.66 -9.30 -0.92
C GLY A 29 -2.48 -10.21 -0.60
N LEU A 30 -1.58 -10.44 -1.57
CA LEU A 30 -0.40 -11.27 -1.36
C LEU A 30 0.61 -10.60 -0.42
N GLY A 31 0.83 -9.28 -0.57
CA GLY A 31 1.69 -8.52 0.32
C GLY A 31 1.21 -8.55 1.78
N ASP A 32 -0.10 -8.53 1.99
CA ASP A 32 -0.69 -8.66 3.33
C ASP A 32 -0.47 -10.05 3.94
N ARG A 33 -0.61 -11.12 3.15
CA ARG A 33 -0.34 -12.49 3.62
C ARG A 33 1.12 -12.69 4.02
N ILE A 34 2.05 -12.10 3.26
CA ILE A 34 3.48 -12.11 3.62
C ILE A 34 3.71 -11.37 4.94
N ALA A 35 3.03 -10.23 5.17
CA ALA A 35 3.14 -9.50 6.44
C ALA A 35 2.67 -10.35 7.62
N GLN A 36 1.53 -11.02 7.47
CA GLN A 36 0.97 -11.89 8.52
C GLN A 36 1.89 -13.09 8.82
N CYS A 37 2.53 -13.69 7.80
CA CYS A 37 3.52 -14.74 8.01
C CYS A 37 4.75 -14.24 8.78
N LEU A 38 5.29 -13.07 8.42
CA LEU A 38 6.44 -12.48 9.12
C LEU A 38 6.11 -12.09 10.57
N GLU A 39 4.88 -11.64 10.83
CA GLU A 39 4.38 -11.36 12.19
C GLU A 39 4.22 -12.64 13.02
N ALA A 40 3.82 -13.75 12.38
CA ALA A 40 3.72 -15.07 13.02
C ALA A 40 5.10 -15.68 13.33
N ASP A 41 6.06 -15.57 12.43
CA ASP A 41 7.43 -16.09 12.64
C ASP A 41 8.23 -15.25 13.67
N ALA A 42 7.98 -13.94 13.74
CA ALA A 42 8.64 -13.07 14.71
C ALA A 42 8.14 -13.24 16.16
N THR A 43 7.01 -13.93 16.35
CA THR A 43 6.40 -14.15 17.66
C THR A 43 6.30 -15.65 17.93
N PRO A 44 7.30 -16.30 18.57
CA PRO A 44 7.13 -17.68 19.01
C PRO A 44 6.03 -17.68 20.05
N THR A 45 4.93 -18.37 19.72
CA THR A 45 3.74 -18.54 20.54
C THR A 45 4.07 -18.99 21.97
N THR A 46 4.01 -18.07 22.93
CA THR A 46 3.52 -18.41 24.27
C THR A 46 2.01 -18.53 24.12
N ASN A 47 1.52 -19.77 23.99
CA ASN A 47 0.10 -20.08 23.93
C ASN A 47 -0.59 -19.65 25.23
N SER A 48 -1.49 -18.68 25.16
CA SER A 48 -2.75 -18.65 25.95
C SER A 48 -3.58 -17.42 25.53
N GLU A 49 -4.90 -17.56 25.50
CA GLU A 49 -5.91 -16.47 25.39
C GLU A 49 -6.36 -15.95 24.01
N ARG A 50 -6.46 -16.78 22.96
CA ARG A 50 -7.33 -16.44 21.80
C ARG A 50 -8.32 -17.52 21.39
N GLU A 51 -8.85 -18.24 22.37
CA GLU A 51 -10.06 -19.05 22.21
C GLU A 51 -11.17 -18.58 23.14
N THR A 52 -11.62 -17.33 22.99
CA THR A 52 -12.98 -16.94 23.40
C THR A 52 -13.34 -15.65 22.66
N GLU A 53 -14.55 -15.59 22.11
CA GLU A 53 -15.13 -14.46 21.36
C GLU A 53 -14.76 -14.28 19.89
N THR A 54 -15.19 -15.18 19.00
CA THR A 54 -15.84 -14.76 17.74
C THR A 54 -16.67 -15.87 17.09
N THR A 55 -17.64 -16.42 17.81
CA THR A 55 -18.64 -17.37 17.26
C THR A 55 -19.67 -16.73 16.30
N ASN A 56 -19.51 -15.43 15.94
CA ASN A 56 -20.39 -14.72 15.00
C ASN A 56 -19.67 -13.99 13.85
N ALA A 57 -18.36 -14.16 13.66
CA ALA A 57 -17.66 -13.51 12.54
C ALA A 57 -17.71 -14.38 11.27
N LEU A 58 -18.37 -13.91 10.22
CA LEU A 58 -18.41 -14.54 8.90
C LEU A 58 -17.03 -14.69 8.23
N VAL A 59 -16.01 -13.94 8.71
CA VAL A 59 -14.67 -13.91 8.14
C VAL A 59 -13.62 -13.81 9.25
N SER A 60 -12.57 -14.63 9.18
CA SER A 60 -11.43 -14.58 10.13
C SER A 60 -10.76 -13.19 10.12
N PRO A 61 -10.29 -12.66 11.27
CA PRO A 61 -9.64 -11.35 11.35
C PRO A 61 -8.47 -11.15 10.37
N SER A 62 -7.69 -12.20 10.12
CA SER A 62 -6.62 -12.23 9.13
C SER A 62 -7.12 -12.06 7.70
N THR A 63 -8.25 -12.69 7.37
CA THR A 63 -8.89 -12.63 6.06
C THR A 63 -9.60 -11.30 5.85
N ALA A 64 -10.19 -10.71 6.91
CA ALA A 64 -10.75 -9.37 6.87
C ALA A 64 -9.67 -8.31 6.59
N ARG A 65 -8.48 -8.42 7.22
CA ARG A 65 -7.32 -7.56 6.95
C ARG A 65 -6.87 -7.66 5.48
N THR A 66 -6.72 -8.87 4.97
CA THR A 66 -6.35 -9.10 3.55
C THR A 66 -7.40 -8.52 2.60
N LEU A 67 -8.70 -8.70 2.90
CA LEU A 67 -9.77 -8.16 2.08
C LEU A 67 -9.76 -6.63 2.03
N ARG A 68 -9.49 -5.95 3.15
CA ARG A 68 -9.33 -4.47 3.18
C ARG A 68 -8.18 -4.02 2.27
N MET A 69 -7.04 -4.72 2.30
CA MET A 69 -5.90 -4.43 1.43
C MET A 69 -6.25 -4.65 -0.05
N MET A 70 -7.00 -5.71 -0.36
CA MET A 70 -7.50 -5.97 -1.72
C MET A 70 -8.47 -4.88 -2.19
N VAL A 71 -9.40 -4.45 -1.33
CA VAL A 71 -10.35 -3.37 -1.62
C VAL A 71 -9.60 -2.04 -1.83
N TRP A 72 -8.62 -1.73 -0.99
CA TRP A 72 -7.79 -0.54 -1.16
C TRP A 72 -6.98 -0.55 -2.47
N GLY A 73 -6.31 -1.67 -2.78
CA GLY A 73 -5.53 -1.82 -4.01
C GLY A 73 -6.42 -1.77 -5.26
N GLY A 74 -7.54 -2.49 -5.24
CA GLY A 74 -8.45 -2.57 -6.37
C GLY A 74 -9.32 -1.32 -6.55
N LEU A 75 -10.17 -1.03 -5.58
CA LEU A 75 -11.26 -0.05 -5.71
C LEU A 75 -10.82 1.40 -5.53
N PHE A 76 -9.76 1.66 -4.78
CA PHE A 76 -9.27 3.01 -4.52
C PHE A 76 -8.02 3.32 -5.32
N THR A 77 -6.96 2.53 -5.15
CA THR A 77 -5.66 2.83 -5.75
C THR A 77 -5.71 2.88 -7.28
N ALA A 78 -6.32 1.87 -7.92
CA ALA A 78 -6.33 1.81 -9.38
C ALA A 78 -7.11 2.96 -10.05
N PRO A 79 -8.34 3.33 -9.62
CA PRO A 79 -9.05 4.47 -10.21
C PRO A 79 -8.41 5.83 -9.89
N ILE A 80 -7.89 6.02 -8.67
CA ILE A 80 -7.25 7.29 -8.28
C ILE A 80 -5.98 7.49 -9.11
N MET A 81 -5.12 6.47 -9.22
CA MET A 81 -3.90 6.56 -10.04
C MET A 81 -4.21 6.76 -11.52
N HIS A 82 -5.24 6.10 -12.05
CA HIS A 82 -5.66 6.31 -13.42
C HIS A 82 -6.06 7.77 -13.67
N THR A 83 -6.85 8.36 -12.77
CA THR A 83 -7.28 9.75 -12.88
C THR A 83 -6.12 10.72 -12.73
N TRP A 84 -5.22 10.46 -11.77
CA TRP A 84 -4.03 11.28 -11.52
C TRP A 84 -3.11 11.35 -12.75
N PHE A 85 -2.82 10.21 -13.39
CA PHE A 85 -1.98 10.20 -14.59
C PHE A 85 -2.61 10.98 -15.75
N HIS A 86 -3.94 10.93 -15.91
CA HIS A 86 -4.59 11.76 -16.94
C HIS A 86 -4.54 13.25 -16.60
N LEU A 87 -4.72 13.60 -15.33
CA LEU A 87 -4.65 14.99 -14.86
C LEU A 87 -3.24 15.56 -15.05
N ILE A 88 -2.20 14.81 -14.68
CA ILE A 88 -0.82 15.31 -14.72
C ILE A 88 -0.30 15.44 -16.15
N GLU A 89 -0.71 14.55 -17.05
CA GLU A 89 -0.40 14.66 -18.48
C GLU A 89 -1.10 15.86 -19.12
N ARG A 90 -2.32 16.20 -18.65
CA ARG A 90 -3.05 17.38 -19.13
C ARG A 90 -2.52 18.69 -18.54
N ALA A 91 -2.12 18.69 -17.28
CA ALA A 91 -1.62 19.87 -16.58
C ALA A 91 -0.18 20.22 -16.98
N ILE A 92 0.67 19.21 -17.21
CA ILE A 92 2.08 19.39 -17.57
C ILE A 92 2.38 18.58 -18.85
N PRO A 93 1.98 19.08 -20.04
CA PRO A 93 2.23 18.38 -21.29
C PRO A 93 3.72 18.39 -21.64
N GLY A 94 4.22 17.25 -22.11
CA GLY A 94 5.59 17.11 -22.65
C GLY A 94 6.42 16.01 -22.00
N THR A 95 7.61 15.79 -22.59
CA THR A 95 8.54 14.70 -22.28
C THR A 95 9.96 15.17 -21.98
N GLY A 96 10.17 16.49 -21.84
CA GLY A 96 11.48 17.06 -21.51
C GLY A 96 11.94 16.67 -20.09
N LYS A 97 13.25 16.67 -19.85
CA LYS A 97 13.83 16.30 -18.53
C LYS A 97 13.26 17.13 -17.37
N VAL A 98 13.03 18.42 -17.61
CA VAL A 98 12.42 19.34 -16.62
C VAL A 98 10.96 18.99 -16.37
N VAL A 99 10.18 18.68 -17.42
CA VAL A 99 8.78 18.26 -17.32
C VAL A 99 8.67 16.95 -16.55
N ILE A 100 9.54 15.98 -16.83
CA ILE A 100 9.58 14.71 -16.09
C ILE A 100 9.89 14.96 -14.61
N ALA A 101 10.86 15.83 -14.30
CA ALA A 101 11.17 16.19 -12.91
C ALA A 101 9.98 16.85 -12.20
N GLN A 102 9.25 17.75 -12.87
CA GLN A 102 8.04 18.38 -12.34
C GLN A 102 6.93 17.35 -12.07
N LYS A 103 6.71 16.41 -13.00
CA LYS A 103 5.74 15.31 -12.82
C LYS A 103 6.09 14.43 -11.62
N VAL A 104 7.37 14.07 -11.47
CA VAL A 104 7.85 13.30 -10.32
C VAL A 104 7.68 14.08 -9.03
N LEU A 105 8.01 15.38 -8.99
CA LEU A 105 7.82 16.21 -7.80
C LEU A 105 6.35 16.32 -7.40
N ALA A 106 5.44 16.50 -8.36
CA ALA A 106 4.00 16.54 -8.09
C ALA A 106 3.50 15.19 -7.54
N ASP A 107 3.97 14.06 -8.08
CA ASP A 107 3.64 12.74 -7.56
C ASP A 107 4.12 12.56 -6.11
N MET A 108 5.32 13.03 -5.82
CA MET A 108 5.94 12.96 -4.49
C MET A 108 5.27 13.87 -3.45
N VAL A 109 4.84 15.07 -3.85
CA VAL A 109 4.31 16.10 -2.92
C VAL A 109 2.79 16.05 -2.77
N ILE A 110 2.07 15.58 -3.79
CA ILE A 110 0.61 15.56 -3.79
C ILE A 110 0.10 14.14 -3.65
N MET A 111 0.56 13.25 -4.54
CA MET A 111 -0.06 11.94 -4.68
C MET A 111 0.37 10.99 -3.56
N ALA A 112 1.67 10.92 -3.24
CA ALA A 112 2.19 10.10 -2.15
C ALA A 112 1.53 10.40 -0.78
N PRO A 113 1.42 11.67 -0.33
CA PRO A 113 0.74 11.97 0.94
C PRO A 113 -0.76 11.72 0.88
N ALA A 114 -1.44 12.05 -0.22
CA ALA A 114 -2.88 11.79 -0.37
C ALA A 114 -3.19 10.29 -0.30
N MET A 115 -2.37 9.45 -0.94
CA MET A 115 -2.49 8.00 -0.91
C MET A 115 -2.24 7.42 0.48
N ALA A 116 -1.21 7.88 1.18
CA ALA A 116 -0.91 7.41 2.53
C ALA A 116 -2.02 7.80 3.52
N LEU A 117 -2.51 9.05 3.46
CA LEU A 117 -3.63 9.50 4.27
C LEU A 117 -4.89 8.68 3.98
N GLY A 118 -5.27 8.57 2.71
CA GLY A 118 -6.44 7.80 2.30
C GLY A 118 -6.35 6.34 2.75
N PHE A 119 -5.17 5.71 2.61
CA PHE A 119 -4.96 4.32 3.00
C PHE A 119 -5.22 4.11 4.49
N PHE A 120 -4.59 4.90 5.35
CA PHE A 120 -4.74 4.73 6.79
C PHE A 120 -6.15 5.10 7.25
N THR A 121 -6.72 6.18 6.73
CA THR A 121 -8.09 6.59 7.08
C THR A 121 -9.11 5.54 6.66
N VAL A 122 -9.07 5.04 5.42
CA VAL A 122 -10.01 4.01 4.95
C VAL A 122 -9.83 2.71 5.72
N THR A 123 -8.59 2.25 5.91
CA THR A 123 -8.31 1.01 6.65
C THR A 123 -8.85 1.08 8.08
N LYS A 124 -8.63 2.20 8.77
CA LYS A 124 -9.10 2.44 10.15
C LYS A 124 -10.62 2.59 10.23
N SER A 125 -11.23 3.24 9.25
CA SER A 125 -12.69 3.34 9.15
C SER A 125 -13.34 1.97 8.95
N MET A 126 -12.71 1.10 8.15
CA MET A 126 -13.13 -0.29 7.95
C MET A 126 -12.89 -1.19 9.18
N GLU A 127 -12.11 -0.73 10.16
CA GLU A 127 -11.95 -1.35 11.47
C GLU A 127 -13.03 -0.91 12.47
N GLY A 128 -13.89 0.04 12.10
CA GLY A 128 -14.96 0.58 12.95
C GLY A 128 -14.57 1.80 13.76
N GLU A 129 -13.38 2.38 13.55
CA GLU A 129 -12.98 3.64 14.19
C GLU A 129 -13.74 4.83 13.59
N ARG A 130 -13.97 5.89 14.38
CA ARG A 130 -14.60 7.12 13.88
C ARG A 130 -13.66 7.79 12.87
N LEU A 131 -14.24 8.41 11.83
CA LEU A 131 -13.47 9.07 10.76
C LEU A 131 -12.45 10.10 11.29
N GLY A 132 -12.80 10.84 12.35
CA GLY A 132 -11.89 11.80 12.98
C GLY A 132 -10.65 11.14 13.59
N ASP A 133 -10.85 10.05 14.34
CA ASP A 133 -9.77 9.30 14.98
C ASP A 133 -8.90 8.59 13.94
N ALA A 134 -9.54 8.02 12.91
CA ALA A 134 -8.88 7.42 11.75
C ALA A 134 -8.00 8.44 10.98
N PHE A 135 -8.43 9.70 10.89
CA PHE A 135 -7.68 10.77 10.25
C PHE A 135 -6.48 11.22 11.08
N GLU A 136 -6.65 11.40 12.40
CA GLU A 136 -5.54 11.74 13.29
C GLU A 136 -4.49 10.61 13.32
N PHE A 137 -4.92 9.34 13.31
CA PHE A 137 -4.03 8.19 13.13
C PHE A 137 -3.27 8.27 11.81
N ALA A 138 -3.97 8.54 10.70
CA ALA A 138 -3.36 8.68 9.39
C ALA A 138 -2.31 9.79 9.35
N LYS A 139 -2.61 10.95 9.96
CA LYS A 139 -1.69 12.09 10.07
C LYS A 139 -0.43 11.75 10.88
N ALA A 140 -0.58 11.03 11.99
CA ALA A 140 0.56 10.58 12.80
C ALA A 140 1.46 9.59 12.06
N LYS A 141 0.88 8.73 11.21
CA LYS A 141 1.63 7.75 10.40
C LYS A 141 2.13 8.32 9.07
N LEU A 142 1.64 9.49 8.65
CA LEU A 142 1.97 10.11 7.38
C LEU A 142 3.47 10.37 7.24
N GLN A 143 4.07 11.07 8.22
CA GLN A 143 5.48 11.44 8.14
C GLN A 143 6.43 10.24 8.05
N PRO A 144 6.35 9.19 8.91
CA PRO A 144 7.23 8.04 8.79
C PRO A 144 6.99 7.25 7.49
N THR A 145 5.73 7.15 7.03
CA THR A 145 5.41 6.50 5.75
C THR A 145 6.01 7.26 4.57
N LEU A 146 5.92 8.58 4.53
CA LEU A 146 6.51 9.40 3.46
C LEU A 146 8.04 9.30 3.44
N ILE A 147 8.70 9.34 4.60
CA ILE A 147 10.16 9.18 4.67
C ILE A 147 10.57 7.83 4.09
N MET A 148 9.85 6.75 4.41
CA MET A 148 10.13 5.44 3.83
C MET A 148 9.84 5.42 2.33
N ASN A 149 8.75 6.02 1.89
CA ASN A 149 8.39 6.17 0.47
C ASN A 149 9.53 6.85 -0.32
N PHE A 150 10.05 7.95 0.19
CA PHE A 150 11.17 8.70 -0.42
C PHE A 150 12.49 7.95 -0.40
N LYS A 151 12.67 6.93 0.44
CA LYS A 151 13.86 6.08 0.43
C LYS A 151 13.71 4.91 -0.54
N VAL A 152 12.57 4.24 -0.49
CA VAL A 152 12.32 3.00 -1.25
C VAL A 152 12.19 3.29 -2.74
N TRP A 153 11.36 4.26 -3.14
CA TRP A 153 11.04 4.44 -4.56
C TRP A 153 12.20 4.97 -5.40
N PRO A 154 12.98 5.99 -4.96
CA PRO A 154 14.16 6.41 -5.72
C PRO A 154 15.21 5.30 -5.84
N LEU A 155 15.44 4.53 -4.78
CA LEU A 155 16.38 3.41 -4.80
C LEU A 155 15.90 2.28 -5.71
N ALA A 156 14.61 1.93 -5.62
CA ALA A 156 13.99 0.93 -6.49
C ALA A 156 14.06 1.35 -7.96
N ASN A 157 13.71 2.61 -8.26
CA ASN A 157 13.78 3.14 -9.62
C ASN A 157 15.23 3.15 -10.13
N LEU A 158 16.20 3.52 -9.29
CA LEU A 158 17.61 3.47 -9.66
C LEU A 158 18.03 2.04 -10.05
N LEU A 159 17.68 1.03 -9.25
CA LEU A 159 17.98 -0.37 -9.55
C LEU A 159 17.26 -0.85 -10.83
N VAL A 160 15.99 -0.47 -11.01
CA VAL A 160 15.18 -0.79 -12.20
C VAL A 160 15.82 -0.25 -13.48
N PHE A 161 16.32 0.98 -13.45
CA PHE A 161 16.88 1.64 -14.63
C PHE A 161 18.36 1.31 -14.86
N SER A 162 19.12 0.97 -13.82
CA SER A 162 20.55 0.64 -13.94
C SER A 162 20.85 -0.83 -14.18
N VAL A 163 20.19 -1.74 -13.44
CA VAL A 163 20.53 -3.18 -13.43
C VAL A 163 19.52 -4.01 -14.21
N VAL A 164 18.23 -3.65 -14.15
CA VAL A 164 17.16 -4.52 -14.63
C VAL A 164 16.89 -4.32 -16.14
N PRO A 165 17.04 -5.38 -16.97
CA PRO A 165 16.69 -5.34 -18.39
C PRO A 165 15.21 -5.01 -18.58
N PHE A 166 14.85 -4.35 -19.69
CA PHE A 166 13.49 -3.86 -19.97
C PHE A 166 12.38 -4.89 -19.69
N GLN A 167 12.59 -6.15 -20.05
CA GLN A 167 11.62 -7.24 -19.90
C GLN A 167 11.34 -7.63 -18.44
N TYR A 168 12.28 -7.33 -17.52
CA TYR A 168 12.18 -7.67 -16.09
C TYR A 168 11.80 -6.48 -15.21
N ARG A 169 11.60 -5.29 -15.77
CA ARG A 169 11.26 -4.09 -14.98
C ARG A 169 9.90 -4.21 -14.31
N THR A 170 8.87 -4.66 -15.04
CA THR A 170 7.53 -4.87 -14.49
C THR A 170 7.51 -5.87 -13.33
N PRO A 171 8.06 -7.09 -13.43
CA PRO A 171 8.08 -8.02 -12.31
C PRO A 171 8.90 -7.50 -11.12
N PHE A 172 10.01 -6.80 -11.35
CA PHE A 172 10.79 -6.19 -10.25
C PHE A 172 9.97 -5.13 -9.49
N VAL A 173 9.31 -4.22 -10.22
CA VAL A 173 8.45 -3.18 -9.62
C VAL A 173 7.28 -3.83 -8.87
N ASN A 174 6.72 -4.93 -9.37
CA ASN A 174 5.71 -5.69 -8.66
C ASN A 174 6.25 -6.28 -7.35
N CYS A 175 7.49 -6.81 -7.33
CA CYS A 175 8.13 -7.29 -6.09
C CYS A 175 8.33 -6.16 -5.06
N VAL A 176 8.79 -4.98 -5.50
CA VAL A 176 8.93 -3.81 -4.61
C VAL A 176 7.57 -3.40 -4.07
N SER A 177 6.52 -3.44 -4.90
CA SER A 177 5.15 -3.12 -4.52
C SER A 177 4.55 -4.13 -3.53
N LEU A 178 4.94 -5.41 -3.60
CA LEU A 178 4.63 -6.40 -2.58
C LEU A 178 5.24 -6.01 -1.24
N GLY A 179 6.55 -5.70 -1.21
CA GLY A 179 7.24 -5.26 0.01
C GLY A 179 6.63 -3.97 0.59
N TRP A 180 6.23 -3.03 -0.26
CA TRP A 180 5.53 -1.82 0.15
C TRP A 180 4.16 -2.11 0.76
N SER A 181 3.39 -3.03 0.17
CA SER A 181 2.08 -3.46 0.70
C SER A 181 2.22 -4.14 2.07
N THR A 182 3.25 -4.98 2.22
CA THR A 182 3.62 -5.61 3.49
C THR A 182 3.97 -4.56 4.56
N PHE A 183 4.80 -3.57 4.22
CA PHE A 183 5.17 -2.47 5.12
C PHE A 183 3.95 -1.65 5.54
N LEU A 184 3.09 -1.27 4.59
CA LEU A 184 1.87 -0.52 4.86
C LEU A 184 0.91 -1.29 5.77
N SER A 185 0.73 -2.58 5.50
CA SER A 185 -0.09 -3.45 6.35
C SER A 185 0.46 -3.52 7.77
N GLY A 186 1.75 -3.77 7.95
CA GLY A 186 2.38 -3.78 9.28
C GLY A 186 2.29 -2.43 10.00
N MET A 187 2.43 -1.32 9.26
CA MET A 187 2.29 0.03 9.81
C MET A 187 0.86 0.34 10.26
N ALA A 188 -0.15 -0.16 9.55
CA ALA A 188 -1.56 -0.03 9.91
C ALA A 188 -1.89 -0.87 11.15
N SER A 189 -1.31 -2.07 11.29
CA SER A 189 -1.54 -2.95 12.43
C SER A 189 -0.79 -2.56 13.69
N LYS A 190 0.36 -1.87 13.59
CA LYS A 190 1.02 -1.27 14.76
C LYS A 190 0.17 -0.11 15.31
N LYS A 191 -0.74 -0.45 16.23
CA LYS A 191 -1.44 0.50 17.12
C LYS A 191 -0.40 1.44 17.72
N LEU A 192 -0.67 2.75 17.79
CA LEU A 192 0.20 3.74 18.43
C LEU A 192 0.42 3.32 19.90
N GLN A 193 1.46 2.54 20.18
CA GLN A 193 1.87 2.18 21.54
C GLN A 193 2.57 3.35 22.26
N ARG A 194 2.80 4.49 21.58
CA ARG A 194 3.60 5.60 22.11
C ARG A 194 2.82 6.62 22.97
N THR A 195 1.70 6.24 23.60
CA THR A 195 1.01 7.12 24.55
C THR A 195 0.78 6.48 25.92
N GLN A 196 1.30 5.27 26.19
CA GLN A 196 1.33 4.73 27.55
C GLN A 196 2.68 4.88 28.27
N GLU A 197 3.81 4.91 27.57
CA GLU A 197 5.13 5.02 28.25
C GLU A 197 5.45 6.44 28.78
N THR A 198 4.80 7.48 28.27
CA THR A 198 5.08 8.87 28.72
C THR A 198 4.18 9.31 29.89
N GLY A 199 3.10 8.57 30.18
CA GLY A 199 2.24 8.83 31.34
C GLY A 199 2.79 8.28 32.65
N ASP A 200 3.53 7.17 32.60
CA ASP A 200 4.14 6.56 33.80
C ASP A 200 5.47 7.19 34.19
N ALA A 201 6.20 7.80 33.25
CA ALA A 201 7.50 8.43 33.54
C ALA A 201 7.40 9.81 34.23
N THR A 202 6.19 10.37 34.40
CA THR A 202 5.96 11.64 35.11
C THR A 202 5.12 11.49 36.39
N ALA A 203 4.72 10.27 36.75
CA ALA A 203 3.97 9.97 37.97
C ALA A 203 4.78 9.17 39.02
N GLY A 204 6.09 8.99 38.80
CA GLY A 204 7.03 8.34 39.72
C GLY A 204 8.00 9.32 40.37
#